data_AF-A0A0C2CPS5-F1
#
_entry.id   AF-A0A0C2CPS5-F1
#
_cell.length_a   1.000
_cell.length_b   1.000
_cell.length_c   1.000
_cell.angle_alpha   90.00
_cell.angle_beta   90.00
_cell.angle_gamma   90.00
#
_symmetry.space_group_name_H-M   'P 1'
#
loop_
_entity.id
_entity.type
_entity.pdbx_description
1 polymer ?
#
loop_
_entity_poly.entity_id
_entity_poly.type
_entity_poly.pdbx_seq_one_letter_code
_entity_poly.pdbx_strand_id
1 'polypeptide(L)'
;MPQEYICEPETSAKCKNGGFPHPRKCDECICPRGYGGPLCDDLPKDCKEGRKEAASGSWKEFSAFLQNPSNDGSYATCTYWITAPVNKKIQIKLDRVHTDATIGCATGGVEIKANADHTLTGYRYCREPDDELIITSYSNRVPIILYSGATAFATVVNLKHRYVD
;
A
#
# COMPACT_ATOMS: atom_id res chain seq x y z
N MET A 1 -27.98 4.76 28.64
CA MET A 1 -27.92 5.86 27.66
C MET A 1 -27.95 5.22 26.29
N PRO A 2 -28.93 5.50 25.42
CA PRO A 2 -28.91 4.98 24.06
C PRO A 2 -27.70 5.58 23.33
N GLN A 3 -26.92 4.72 22.68
CA GLN A 3 -25.69 5.12 22.01
C GLN A 3 -26.07 5.72 20.66
N GLU A 4 -26.05 7.05 20.57
CA GLU A 4 -26.24 7.77 19.31
C GLU A 4 -24.98 7.57 18.46
N TYR A 5 -25.06 6.67 17.49
CA TYR A 5 -23.96 6.45 16.56
C TYR A 5 -24.02 7.50 15.46
N ILE A 6 -22.89 8.14 15.15
CA ILE A 6 -22.79 9.12 14.05
C ILE A 6 -23.24 8.52 12.72
N CYS A 7 -22.99 7.22 12.53
CA CYS A 7 -23.48 6.43 11.41
C CYS A 7 -24.15 5.14 11.93
N GLU A 8 -25.41 4.93 11.57
CA GLU A 8 -26.18 3.75 11.98
C GLU A 8 -25.60 2.48 11.34
N PRO A 9 -25.15 1.47 12.12
CA PRO A 9 -24.44 0.31 11.58
C PRO A 9 -25.22 -0.49 10.53
N GLU A 10 -26.54 -0.55 10.63
CA GLU A 10 -27.40 -1.35 9.74
C GLU A 10 -27.51 -0.75 8.33
N THR A 11 -27.62 0.57 8.23
CA THR A 11 -27.84 1.28 6.96
C THR A 11 -26.55 1.83 6.35
N SER A 12 -25.46 1.87 7.12
CA SER A 12 -24.18 2.41 6.66
C SER A 12 -23.41 1.43 5.77
N ALA A 13 -22.44 1.98 5.03
CA ALA A 13 -21.54 1.26 4.17
C ALA A 13 -20.83 0.11 4.89
N LYS A 14 -20.83 -1.07 4.28
CA LYS A 14 -20.08 -2.23 4.77
C LYS A 14 -18.66 -2.20 4.24
N CYS A 15 -17.82 -1.42 4.94
CA CYS A 15 -16.42 -1.20 4.57
C CYS A 15 -15.60 -2.50 4.63
N LYS A 16 -14.67 -2.65 3.69
CA LYS A 16 -13.74 -3.79 3.63
C LYS A 16 -12.32 -3.38 4.03
N ASN A 17 -11.46 -4.38 4.19
CA ASN A 17 -10.02 -4.23 4.45
C ASN A 17 -9.69 -3.33 5.66
N GLY A 18 -10.60 -3.28 6.65
CA GLY A 18 -10.42 -2.48 7.86
C GLY A 18 -10.80 -1.00 7.73
N GLY A 19 -11.48 -0.61 6.65
CA GLY A 19 -12.11 0.72 6.57
C GLY A 19 -13.31 0.87 7.51
N PHE A 20 -13.74 2.11 7.71
CA PHE A 20 -14.90 2.45 8.54
C PHE A 20 -15.77 3.52 7.87
N PRO A 21 -17.09 3.56 8.17
CA PRO A 21 -17.99 4.53 7.54
C PRO A 21 -17.54 5.97 7.76
N HIS A 22 -17.63 6.79 6.72
CA HIS A 22 -17.27 8.19 6.82
C HIS A 22 -18.30 8.95 7.68
N PRO A 23 -17.90 9.67 8.74
CA PRO A 23 -18.82 10.23 9.74
C PRO A 23 -19.77 11.32 9.22
N ARG A 24 -19.53 11.84 8.01
CA ARG A 24 -20.44 12.81 7.34
C ARG A 24 -21.16 12.23 6.12
N LYS A 25 -20.82 11.00 5.73
CA LYS A 25 -21.29 10.34 4.52
C LYS A 25 -21.30 8.83 4.78
N CYS A 26 -22.30 8.38 5.51
CA CYS A 26 -22.33 7.02 6.02
C CYS A 26 -22.44 5.94 4.93
N ASP A 27 -22.61 6.34 3.66
CA ASP A 27 -22.65 5.50 2.47
C ASP A 27 -21.27 5.30 1.79
N GLU A 28 -20.22 5.99 2.24
CA GLU A 28 -18.83 5.76 1.83
C GLU A 28 -17.91 5.48 3.03
N CYS A 29 -16.73 4.93 2.75
CA CYS A 29 -15.77 4.52 3.75
C CYS A 29 -14.51 5.37 3.74
N ILE A 30 -13.94 5.59 4.93
CA ILE A 30 -12.55 6.01 5.11
C ILE A 30 -11.69 4.75 5.03
N CYS A 31 -10.72 4.77 4.11
CA CYS A 31 -9.91 3.59 3.77
C CYS A 31 -8.51 3.63 4.37
N PRO A 32 -7.99 2.48 4.83
CA PRO A 32 -6.58 2.35 5.13
C PRO A 32 -5.72 2.64 3.90
N ARG A 33 -4.52 3.15 4.13
CA ARG A 33 -3.58 3.47 3.05
C ARG A 33 -3.32 2.24 2.18
N GLY A 34 -3.35 2.43 0.87
CA GLY A 34 -3.22 1.36 -0.13
C GLY A 34 -4.55 0.77 -0.58
N TYR A 35 -5.68 1.26 -0.06
CA TYR A 35 -7.04 0.87 -0.44
C TYR A 35 -7.86 2.10 -0.82
N GLY A 36 -8.80 1.93 -1.75
CA GLY A 36 -9.70 2.99 -2.18
C GLY A 36 -11.06 2.48 -2.62
N GLY A 37 -11.82 3.36 -3.26
CA GLY A 37 -13.23 3.13 -3.60
C GLY A 37 -14.16 3.35 -2.42
N PRO A 38 -15.48 3.39 -2.66
CA PRO A 38 -16.48 3.71 -1.64
C PRO A 38 -16.50 2.70 -0.50
N LEU A 39 -16.06 1.46 -0.73
CA LEU A 39 -16.04 0.37 0.25
C LEU A 39 -14.63 -0.13 0.60
N CYS A 40 -13.57 0.59 0.19
CA CYS A 40 -12.17 0.22 0.43
C CYS A 40 -11.73 -1.12 -0.18
N ASP A 41 -12.32 -1.56 -1.29
CA ASP A 41 -11.94 -2.80 -1.99
C ASP A 41 -11.35 -2.56 -3.39
N ASP A 42 -11.19 -1.30 -3.76
CA ASP A 42 -10.59 -0.90 -5.02
C ASP A 42 -9.14 -0.48 -4.83
N LEU A 43 -8.37 -0.59 -5.92
CA LEU A 43 -7.06 0.03 -5.99
C LEU A 43 -7.26 1.55 -5.89
N PRO A 44 -6.58 2.27 -4.98
CA PRO A 44 -6.72 3.71 -4.88
C PRO A 44 -6.23 4.39 -6.18
N LYS A 45 -6.86 5.51 -6.53
CA LYS A 45 -6.50 6.33 -7.69
C LYS A 45 -5.54 7.45 -7.27
N ASP A 46 -4.46 7.08 -6.58
CA ASP A 46 -3.47 8.02 -6.04
C ASP A 46 -2.42 8.45 -7.07
N CYS A 47 -2.27 7.69 -8.16
CA CYS A 47 -1.45 8.01 -9.33
C CYS A 47 -2.06 7.41 -10.61
N LYS A 48 -1.46 7.69 -11.77
CA LYS A 48 -1.90 7.13 -13.07
C LYS A 48 -1.34 5.74 -13.33
N GLU A 49 -0.16 5.45 -12.78
CA GLU A 49 0.65 4.26 -13.06
C GLU A 49 0.26 3.07 -12.19
N GLY A 50 -0.48 3.33 -11.10
CA GLY A 50 -0.93 2.35 -10.13
C GLY A 50 -1.74 1.25 -10.81
N ARG A 51 -1.41 -0.01 -10.51
CA ARG A 51 -2.05 -1.17 -11.14
C ARG A 51 -2.04 -2.40 -10.25
N LYS A 52 -2.90 -3.36 -10.59
CA LYS A 52 -2.85 -4.72 -10.06
C LYS A 52 -1.87 -5.55 -10.89
N GLU A 53 -1.08 -6.37 -10.22
CA GLU A 53 -0.16 -7.30 -10.83
C GLU A 53 -0.33 -8.69 -10.22
N ALA A 54 -0.57 -9.68 -11.06
CA ALA A 54 -0.70 -11.07 -10.61
C ALA A 54 0.68 -11.68 -10.40
N ALA A 55 0.89 -12.29 -9.23
CA ALA A 55 2.05 -13.10 -8.92
C ALA A 55 1.95 -14.49 -9.57
N SER A 56 3.11 -15.09 -9.85
CA SER A 56 3.27 -16.47 -10.31
C SER A 56 4.00 -17.31 -9.25
N GLY A 57 4.06 -18.63 -9.44
CA GLY A 57 4.88 -19.50 -8.57
C GLY A 57 6.40 -19.29 -8.74
N SER A 58 6.82 -18.68 -9.85
CA SER A 58 8.20 -18.23 -10.08
C SER A 58 8.37 -16.76 -9.75
N TRP A 59 9.61 -16.37 -9.43
CA TRP A 59 9.99 -14.98 -9.22
C TRP A 59 9.76 -14.15 -10.48
N LYS A 60 9.06 -13.03 -10.31
CA LYS A 60 8.79 -12.03 -11.34
C LYS A 60 9.33 -10.67 -10.89
N GLU A 61 10.05 -10.01 -11.79
CA GLU A 61 10.57 -8.66 -11.56
C GLU A 61 9.45 -7.62 -11.53
N PHE A 62 9.60 -6.62 -10.67
CA PHE A 62 8.75 -5.44 -10.59
C PHE A 62 9.62 -4.21 -10.36
N SER A 63 9.31 -3.16 -11.14
CA SER A 63 9.94 -1.85 -10.99
C SER A 63 8.88 -0.77 -11.04
N ALA A 64 9.07 0.24 -10.19
CA ALA A 64 8.25 1.44 -10.19
C ALA A 64 9.09 2.66 -9.80
N PHE A 65 8.67 3.83 -10.27
CA PHE A 65 9.21 5.10 -9.84
C PHE A 65 8.08 6.08 -9.56
N LEU A 66 8.34 7.04 -8.67
CA LEU A 66 7.42 8.08 -8.30
C LEU A 66 8.20 9.38 -8.08
N GLN A 67 7.84 10.42 -8.83
CA GLN A 67 8.32 11.77 -8.61
C GLN A 67 7.20 12.59 -7.99
N ASN A 68 7.49 13.35 -6.94
CA ASN A 68 6.54 14.34 -6.43
C ASN A 68 6.67 15.62 -7.27
N PRO A 69 5.61 16.06 -7.97
CA PRO A 69 5.64 17.31 -8.73
C PRO A 69 5.35 18.54 -7.86
N SER A 70 4.83 18.37 -6.64
CA SER A 70 4.37 19.47 -5.78
C SER A 70 5.38 19.82 -4.69
N ASN A 71 5.53 21.11 -4.41
CA ASN A 71 6.36 21.65 -3.33
C ASN A 71 5.53 22.20 -2.14
N ASP A 72 4.25 21.84 -2.06
CA ASP A 72 3.31 22.27 -1.01
C ASP A 72 3.47 21.49 0.32
N GLY A 73 4.46 20.60 0.42
CA GLY A 73 4.70 19.74 1.57
C GLY A 73 3.84 18.49 1.62
N SER A 74 2.96 18.26 0.63
CA SER A 74 2.21 17.01 0.49
C SER A 74 3.09 15.89 -0.06
N TYR A 75 2.70 14.65 0.23
CA TYR A 75 3.31 13.47 -0.39
C TYR A 75 2.60 13.15 -1.69
N ALA A 76 3.38 12.93 -2.75
CA ALA A 76 2.91 12.11 -3.85
C ALA A 76 2.92 10.65 -3.41
N THR A 77 1.91 9.88 -3.81
CA THR A 77 1.83 8.44 -3.56
C THR A 77 1.43 7.70 -4.82
N CYS A 78 1.90 6.46 -4.97
CA CYS A 78 1.47 5.60 -6.05
C CYS A 78 1.39 4.15 -5.58
N THR A 79 0.18 3.60 -5.65
CA THR A 79 -0.12 2.28 -5.10
C THR A 79 -0.21 1.23 -6.20
N TYR A 80 0.44 0.10 -5.95
CA TYR A 80 0.35 -1.12 -6.74
C TYR A 80 -0.15 -2.26 -5.87
N TRP A 81 -0.90 -3.20 -6.43
CA TRP A 81 -1.29 -4.42 -5.73
C TRP A 81 -0.65 -5.63 -6.36
N ILE A 82 0.19 -6.33 -5.62
CA ILE A 82 0.57 -7.69 -5.97
C ILE A 82 -0.53 -8.62 -5.48
N THR A 83 -1.05 -9.48 -6.35
CA THR A 83 -2.20 -10.36 -6.06
C THR A 83 -1.86 -11.81 -6.36
N ALA A 84 -2.38 -12.72 -5.55
CA ALA A 84 -2.22 -14.15 -5.69
C ALA A 84 -3.59 -14.86 -5.57
N PRO A 85 -3.69 -16.12 -6.02
CA PRO A 85 -4.88 -16.93 -5.80
C PRO A 85 -5.26 -16.99 -4.31
N VAL A 86 -6.54 -17.25 -4.04
CA VAL A 86 -7.06 -17.40 -2.67
C VAL A 86 -6.26 -18.49 -1.93
N ASN A 87 -6.01 -18.28 -0.64
CA ASN A 87 -5.21 -19.16 0.23
C ASN A 87 -3.72 -19.27 -0.13
N LYS A 88 -3.19 -18.37 -0.98
CA LYS A 88 -1.75 -18.23 -1.20
C LYS A 88 -1.19 -17.02 -0.46
N LYS A 89 0.09 -17.09 -0.14
CA LYS A 89 0.88 -15.96 0.36
C LYS A 89 1.76 -15.43 -0.76
N ILE A 90 2.25 -14.21 -0.61
CA ILE A 90 3.13 -13.54 -1.56
C ILE A 90 4.48 -13.34 -0.88
N GLN A 91 5.55 -13.77 -1.52
CA GLN A 91 6.90 -13.39 -1.15
C GLN A 91 7.34 -12.20 -1.98
N ILE A 92 7.90 -11.21 -1.31
CA ILE A 92 8.51 -10.01 -1.90
C ILE A 92 9.99 -10.03 -1.55
N LYS A 93 10.85 -10.06 -2.56
CA LYS A 93 12.29 -9.87 -2.41
C LYS A 93 12.63 -8.44 -2.78
N LEU A 94 13.11 -7.65 -1.83
CA LEU A 94 13.46 -6.25 -2.08
C LEU A 94 14.90 -6.17 -2.59
N ASP A 95 15.09 -5.69 -3.82
CA ASP A 95 16.42 -5.60 -4.43
C ASP A 95 17.00 -4.20 -4.33
N ARG A 96 16.21 -3.16 -4.58
CA ARG A 96 16.69 -1.77 -4.57
C ARG A 96 15.60 -0.81 -4.13
N VAL A 97 15.98 0.17 -3.31
CA VAL A 97 15.20 1.37 -3.03
C VAL A 97 16.12 2.58 -3.13
N HIS A 98 15.72 3.58 -3.92
CA HIS A 98 16.43 4.84 -4.03
C HIS A 98 15.45 5.99 -3.82
N THR A 99 15.75 6.87 -2.87
CA THR A 99 14.93 8.04 -2.49
C THR A 99 15.73 8.95 -1.57
N ASP A 100 15.13 10.06 -1.11
CA ASP A 100 15.68 10.90 -0.04
C ASP A 100 15.52 10.21 1.32
N ALA A 101 16.54 9.48 1.74
CA ALA A 101 16.45 8.57 2.88
C ALA A 101 16.67 9.29 4.22
N THR A 102 15.60 9.39 5.02
CA THR A 102 15.61 9.93 6.39
C THR A 102 15.34 8.83 7.43
N ILE A 103 15.56 9.15 8.71
CA ILE A 103 15.21 8.25 9.83
C ILE A 103 13.71 7.93 9.75
N GLY A 104 13.38 6.64 9.80
CA GLY A 104 12.00 6.15 9.68
C GLY A 104 11.39 6.29 8.28
N CYS A 105 12.19 6.64 7.27
CA CYS A 105 11.74 6.87 5.90
C CYS A 105 10.60 7.89 5.86
N ALA A 106 10.77 9.04 6.53
CA ALA A 106 9.72 10.04 6.61
C ALA A 106 9.47 10.69 5.25
N THR A 107 10.54 11.14 4.60
CA THR A 107 10.53 11.95 3.36
C THR A 107 10.26 11.18 2.08
N GLY A 108 10.48 9.86 2.06
CA GLY A 108 10.20 9.05 0.89
C GLY A 108 10.59 7.60 1.09
N GLY A 109 10.05 6.73 0.24
CA GLY A 109 10.33 5.30 0.26
C GLY A 109 9.18 4.45 -0.28
N VAL A 110 9.28 3.15 -0.01
CA VAL A 110 8.25 2.16 -0.32
C VAL A 110 7.68 1.60 0.98
N GLU A 111 6.35 1.54 1.09
CA GLU A 111 5.62 0.80 2.12
C GLU A 111 5.08 -0.50 1.51
N ILE A 112 5.44 -1.64 2.10
CA ILE A 112 5.01 -2.98 1.72
C ILE A 112 4.06 -3.49 2.79
N LYS A 113 2.76 -3.53 2.47
CA LYS A 113 1.70 -3.98 3.41
C LYS A 113 1.55 -5.51 3.35
N ALA A 114 2.52 -6.20 3.92
CA ALA A 114 2.56 -7.66 4.00
C ALA A 114 2.07 -8.20 5.35
N ASN A 115 1.85 -7.33 6.34
CA ASN A 115 1.32 -7.62 7.68
C ASN A 115 -0.08 -8.26 7.66
N ALA A 116 -0.52 -8.88 8.75
CA ALA A 116 -1.86 -9.48 8.83
C ALA A 116 -2.99 -8.43 8.87
N ASP A 117 -2.78 -7.35 9.61
CA ASP A 117 -3.76 -6.27 9.76
C ASP A 117 -3.37 -5.05 8.92
N HIS A 118 -3.99 -4.90 7.76
CA HIS A 118 -3.68 -3.84 6.81
C HIS A 118 -4.17 -2.43 7.24
N THR A 119 -4.85 -2.30 8.38
CA THR A 119 -5.12 -0.98 8.98
C THR A 119 -3.84 -0.32 9.50
N LEU A 120 -2.86 -1.13 9.90
CA LEU A 120 -1.56 -0.67 10.39
C LEU A 120 -0.62 -0.33 9.24
N THR A 121 0.37 0.53 9.52
CA THR A 121 1.46 0.81 8.58
C THR A 121 2.22 -0.48 8.26
N GLY A 122 2.50 -0.72 6.97
CA GLY A 122 3.34 -1.84 6.54
C GLY A 122 4.84 -1.59 6.77
N TYR A 123 5.66 -2.51 6.26
CA TYR A 123 7.12 -2.38 6.31
C TYR A 123 7.58 -1.23 5.41
N ARG A 124 8.35 -0.29 5.94
CA ARG A 124 8.88 0.86 5.17
C ARG A 124 10.36 0.72 4.90
N TYR A 125 10.74 0.96 3.65
CA TYR A 125 12.13 0.97 3.19
C TYR A 125 12.41 2.22 2.36
N CYS A 126 13.55 2.84 2.63
CA CYS A 126 14.06 4.01 1.91
C CYS A 126 15.56 3.85 1.57
N ARG A 127 16.12 2.69 1.88
CA ARG A 127 17.47 2.27 1.53
C ARG A 127 17.39 0.85 1.03
N GLU A 128 18.32 0.50 0.13
CA GLU A 128 18.53 -0.89 -0.25
C GLU A 128 19.01 -1.71 0.96
N PRO A 129 18.59 -2.98 1.06
CA PRO A 129 19.04 -3.83 2.15
C PRO A 129 20.49 -4.27 1.93
N ASP A 130 21.27 -4.35 3.03
CA ASP A 130 22.68 -4.81 2.97
C ASP A 130 22.79 -6.30 2.61
N ASP A 131 21.78 -7.08 3.00
CA ASP A 131 21.66 -8.52 2.76
C ASP A 131 20.35 -8.85 2.03
N GLU A 132 20.18 -10.11 1.64
CA GLU A 132 18.92 -10.58 1.04
C GLU A 132 17.73 -10.36 1.99
N LEU A 133 16.76 -9.57 1.54
CA LEU A 133 15.53 -9.29 2.27
C LEU A 133 14.32 -9.89 1.55
N ILE A 134 13.73 -10.93 2.14
CA ILE A 134 12.50 -11.57 1.67
C ILE A 134 11.40 -11.42 2.72
N ILE A 135 10.28 -10.82 2.32
CA ILE A 135 9.09 -10.62 3.15
C ILE A 135 8.02 -11.57 2.66
N THR A 136 7.44 -12.38 3.56
CA THR A 136 6.28 -13.23 3.23
C THR A 136 5.02 -12.61 3.79
N SER A 137 3.99 -12.45 2.97
CA SER A 137 2.72 -11.85 3.37
C SER A 137 1.84 -12.79 4.19
N TYR A 138 0.92 -12.20 4.96
CA TYR A 138 -0.15 -12.92 5.63
C TYR A 138 -1.43 -13.07 4.78
N SER A 139 -1.49 -12.38 3.64
CA SER A 139 -2.65 -12.35 2.74
C SER A 139 -2.24 -12.58 1.29
N ASN A 140 -3.23 -12.84 0.43
CA ASN A 140 -3.03 -13.01 -1.01
C ASN A 140 -3.05 -11.69 -1.80
N ARG A 141 -3.01 -10.53 -1.13
CA ARG A 141 -2.97 -9.20 -1.74
C ARG A 141 -2.01 -8.31 -0.97
N VAL A 142 -0.94 -7.85 -1.60
CA VAL A 142 0.05 -6.96 -0.98
C VAL A 142 0.04 -5.61 -1.68
N PRO A 143 -0.44 -4.55 -1.01
CA PRO A 143 -0.19 -3.18 -1.43
C PRO A 143 1.31 -2.84 -1.34
N ILE A 144 1.86 -2.38 -2.46
CA ILE A 144 3.19 -1.77 -2.59
C ILE A 144 2.96 -0.28 -2.87
N ILE A 145 3.34 0.58 -1.93
CA ILE A 145 3.00 2.00 -1.94
C ILE A 145 4.28 2.80 -1.99
N LEU A 146 4.56 3.42 -3.13
CA LEU A 146 5.64 4.41 -3.22
C LEU A 146 5.13 5.72 -2.66
N TYR A 147 5.98 6.47 -1.97
CA TYR A 147 5.70 7.82 -1.52
C TYR A 147 6.93 8.70 -1.57
N SER A 148 6.74 9.96 -1.94
CA SER A 148 7.80 10.98 -1.93
C SER A 148 7.23 12.32 -1.48
N GLY A 149 7.88 12.95 -0.51
CA GLY A 149 7.58 14.28 -0.02
C GLY A 149 8.48 15.38 -0.60
N ALA A 150 9.45 15.02 -1.45
CA ALA A 150 10.43 15.96 -2.00
C ALA A 150 10.36 16.04 -3.53
N THR A 151 10.40 17.25 -4.08
CA THR A 151 10.40 17.48 -5.54
C THR A 151 11.75 17.19 -6.19
N ALA A 152 12.84 17.28 -5.44
CA ALA A 152 14.19 17.05 -5.95
C ALA A 152 14.54 15.55 -6.10
N PHE A 153 13.78 14.65 -5.46
CA PHE A 153 14.11 13.23 -5.39
C PHE A 153 12.93 12.36 -5.84
N ALA A 154 13.21 11.48 -6.81
CA ALA A 154 12.31 10.40 -7.17
C ALA A 154 12.48 9.25 -6.18
N THR A 155 11.37 8.60 -5.83
CA THR A 155 11.40 7.28 -5.20
C THR A 155 11.39 6.23 -6.29
N VAL A 156 12.39 5.35 -6.28
CA VAL A 156 12.52 4.22 -7.22
C VAL A 156 12.58 2.93 -6.40
N VAL A 157 11.85 1.91 -6.85
CA VAL A 157 11.92 0.56 -6.27
C VAL A 157 12.15 -0.47 -7.36
N ASN A 158 13.01 -1.44 -7.08
CA ASN A 158 13.08 -2.72 -7.79
C ASN A 158 12.91 -3.84 -6.77
N LEU A 159 12.04 -4.79 -7.08
CA LEU A 159 11.78 -5.96 -6.25
C LEU A 159 11.38 -7.13 -7.13
N LYS A 160 11.36 -8.33 -6.53
CA LYS A 160 10.77 -9.52 -7.13
C LYS A 160 9.60 -9.98 -6.30
N HIS A 161 8.61 -10.56 -6.96
CA HIS A 161 7.49 -11.18 -6.28
C HIS A 161 7.18 -12.57 -6.83
N ARG A 162 6.65 -13.42 -5.96
CA ARG A 162 6.05 -14.72 -6.31
C ARG A 162 4.98 -15.07 -5.30
N TYR A 163 4.05 -15.94 -5.65
CA TYR A 163 3.21 -16.58 -4.65
C TYR A 163 3.84 -17.87 -4.14
N VAL A 164 3.50 -18.21 -2.90
CA VAL A 164 3.84 -19.47 -2.23
C VAL A 164 2.60 -20.00 -1.52
N ASP A 165 2.69 -21.24 -1.05
CA ASP A 165 1.65 -21.85 -0.21
C ASP A 165 1.56 -21.16 1.16
#